data_AF-A0A7L2RXL1-F1
#
_entry.id   AF-A0A7L2RXL1-F1
#
_cell.length_a   1.000
_cell.length_b   1.000
_cell.length_c   1.000
_cell.angle_alpha   90.00
_cell.angle_beta   90.00
_cell.angle_gamma   90.00
#
_symmetry.space_group_name_H-M   'P 1'
#
loop_
_entity.id
_entity.type
_entity.pdbx_description
1 polymer ?
#
loop_
_entity_poly.entity_id
_entity_poly.type
_entity_poly.pdbx_seq_one_letter_code
_entity_poly.pdbx_strand_id
1 'polypeptide(L)'
;SDRAALCAGCGGKISDRYYLLAVDKQWHMRCLKCCECKLNLESELTCFSKDGSIYCKEDYYRRFSVQRCARCHLGISASEMVMRARDLVYHLNCFTCTTCNKMLTTGDHFGMK
;
A
#
# COMPACT_ATOMS: atom_id res chain seq x y z
N SER A 1 -0.20 39.06 -10.00
CA SER A 1 1.06 38.45 -9.56
C SER A 1 1.02 36.97 -9.91
N ASP A 2 1.89 36.52 -10.80
CA ASP A 2 1.94 35.12 -11.18
C ASP A 2 2.52 34.32 -10.00
N ARG A 3 1.66 33.59 -9.28
CA ARG A 3 2.08 32.81 -8.12
C ARG A 3 2.78 31.56 -8.66
N ALA A 4 4.10 31.65 -8.83
CA ALA A 4 4.90 30.53 -9.32
C ALA A 4 4.63 29.27 -8.48
N ALA A 5 4.22 28.20 -9.15
CA ALA A 5 3.97 26.90 -8.53
C ALA A 5 5.25 26.39 -7.86
N LEU A 6 5.19 26.04 -6.57
CA LEU A 6 6.31 25.47 -5.82
C LEU A 6 6.11 23.96 -5.68
N CYS A 7 7.15 23.20 -5.99
CA CYS A 7 7.14 21.76 -5.85
C CYS A 7 7.14 21.37 -4.36
N ALA A 8 6.15 20.59 -3.94
CA ALA A 8 6.06 20.10 -2.57
C ALA A 8 7.17 19.11 -2.18
N GLY A 9 7.82 18.48 -3.16
CA GLY A 9 8.90 17.52 -2.91
C GLY A 9 10.27 18.17 -2.70
N CYS A 10 10.60 19.22 -3.45
CA CYS A 10 11.93 19.86 -3.40
C CYS A 10 11.92 21.33 -2.99
N GLY A 11 10.74 21.95 -2.86
CA GLY A 11 10.58 23.38 -2.57
C GLY A 11 10.90 24.33 -3.73
N GLY A 12 11.46 23.82 -4.82
CA GLY A 12 11.83 24.63 -5.99
C GLY A 12 10.63 25.07 -6.84
N LYS A 13 10.80 26.13 -7.61
CA LYS A 13 9.81 26.57 -8.62
C LYS A 13 9.63 25.51 -9.70
N ILE A 14 8.40 25.33 -10.14
CA ILE A 14 8.06 24.48 -11.28
C ILE A 14 8.05 25.36 -12.53
N SER A 15 9.05 25.17 -13.38
CA SER A 15 9.15 25.77 -14.73
C SER A 15 8.89 24.76 -15.85
N ASP A 16 8.65 23.50 -15.50
CA ASP A 16 8.37 22.44 -16.45
C ASP A 16 7.02 22.66 -17.15
N ARG A 17 6.94 22.28 -18.43
CA ARG A 17 5.69 22.36 -19.20
C ARG A 17 4.56 21.51 -18.58
N TYR A 18 4.93 20.40 -17.96
CA TYR A 18 4.02 19.47 -17.29
C TYR A 18 4.49 19.21 -15.86
N TYR A 19 3.53 19.05 -14.96
CA TYR A 19 3.76 18.75 -13.56
C TYR A 19 2.60 17.92 -13.00
N LEU A 20 2.80 17.32 -11.83
CA LEU A 20 1.81 16.47 -11.20
C LEU A 20 1.04 17.24 -10.13
N LEU A 21 -0.26 16.99 -10.05
CA LEU A 21 -1.12 17.43 -8.96
C LEU A 21 -1.50 16.21 -8.13
N ALA A 22 -1.07 16.20 -6.86
CA ALA A 22 -1.35 15.12 -5.93
C ALA A 22 -1.47 15.67 -4.52
N VAL A 23 -2.50 15.24 -3.79
CA VAL A 23 -2.76 15.64 -2.39
C VAL A 23 -2.82 17.16 -2.24
N ASP A 24 -3.57 17.81 -3.13
CA ASP A 24 -3.74 19.27 -3.20
C ASP A 24 -2.43 20.07 -3.30
N LYS A 25 -1.38 19.44 -3.83
CA LYS A 25 -0.05 20.02 -3.99
C LYS A 25 0.49 19.78 -5.40
N GLN A 26 1.42 20.63 -5.79
CA GLN A 26 2.09 20.59 -7.08
C GLN A 26 3.47 19.92 -6.92
N TRP A 27 3.86 19.09 -7.89
CA TRP A 27 5.09 18.33 -7.84
C TRP A 27 5.76 18.32 -9.21
N HIS A 28 7.09 18.45 -9.26
CA HIS A 28 7.82 18.01 -10.45
C HIS A 28 7.55 16.51 -10.66
N MET A 29 7.51 16.07 -11.91
CA MET A 29 7.28 14.67 -12.27
C MET A 29 8.24 13.74 -11.54
N ARG A 30 9.53 14.10 -11.50
CA ARG A 30 10.58 13.38 -10.77
C ARG A 30 10.51 13.48 -9.24
N CYS A 31 9.72 14.40 -8.67
CA CYS A 31 9.72 14.68 -7.23
C CYS A 31 8.60 13.95 -6.48
N LEU A 32 7.55 13.49 -7.17
CA LEU A 32 6.52 12.67 -6.56
C LEU A 32 7.05 11.23 -6.39
N LYS A 33 7.60 10.94 -5.21
CA LYS A 33 8.20 9.64 -4.90
C LYS A 33 7.62 9.06 -3.61
N CYS A 34 7.59 7.74 -3.52
CA CYS A 34 7.32 7.07 -2.26
C CYS A 34 8.41 7.42 -1.22
N CYS A 35 8.00 7.82 -0.02
CA CYS A 35 8.92 8.19 1.05
C CYS A 35 9.73 6.99 1.60
N GLU A 36 9.23 5.76 1.42
CA GLU A 36 9.87 4.51 1.84
C GLU A 36 10.84 3.99 0.78
N CYS A 37 10.34 3.40 -0.32
CA CYS A 37 11.19 2.80 -1.36
C CYS A 37 11.79 3.78 -2.38
N LYS A 38 11.43 5.07 -2.32
CA LYS A 38 11.86 6.11 -3.29
C LYS A 38 11.42 5.87 -4.74
N LEU A 39 10.52 4.91 -4.98
CA LEU A 39 9.91 4.68 -6.29
C LEU A 39 9.29 5.99 -6.81
N ASN A 40 9.59 6.34 -8.06
CA ASN A 40 8.96 7.46 -8.75
C ASN A 40 7.51 7.07 -9.08
N LEU A 41 6.56 7.91 -8.70
CA LEU A 41 5.12 7.66 -8.83
C LEU A 41 4.51 8.40 -10.02
N GLU A 42 5.31 8.97 -10.91
CA GLU A 42 4.86 9.66 -12.12
C GLU A 42 3.95 8.80 -13.01
N SER A 43 4.24 7.50 -13.15
CA SER A 43 3.45 6.56 -13.94
C SER A 43 2.26 5.97 -13.18
N GLU A 44 2.16 6.22 -11.88
CA GLU A 44 1.10 5.65 -11.04
C GLU A 44 -0.15 6.52 -11.11
N LEU A 45 -1.30 5.89 -11.37
CA LEU A 45 -2.59 6.60 -11.38
C LEU A 45 -2.99 7.13 -9.99
N THR A 46 -2.45 6.53 -8.94
CA THR A 46 -2.76 6.89 -7.54
C THR A 46 -1.52 6.82 -6.68
N CYS A 47 -1.45 7.68 -5.69
CA CYS A 47 -0.52 7.57 -4.56
C CYS A 47 -1.29 7.69 -3.25
N PHE A 48 -0.67 7.27 -2.15
CA PHE A 48 -1.30 7.31 -0.84
C PHE A 48 -0.60 8.33 0.05
N SER A 49 -1.37 9.10 0.82
CA SER A 49 -0.82 10.08 1.76
C SER A 49 -1.16 9.71 3.20
N LYS A 50 -0.18 9.76 4.09
CA LYS A 50 -0.33 9.59 5.54
C LYS A 50 0.60 10.57 6.25
N ASP A 51 0.06 11.38 7.16
CA ASP A 51 0.84 12.29 8.00
C ASP A 51 1.82 13.18 7.19
N GLY A 52 1.33 13.70 6.05
CA GLY A 52 2.11 14.55 5.14
C GLY A 52 3.13 13.80 4.26
N SER A 53 3.28 12.49 4.43
CA SER A 53 4.19 11.65 3.64
C SER A 53 3.46 10.91 2.52
N ILE A 54 4.12 10.77 1.36
CA ILE A 54 3.59 10.09 0.18
C ILE A 54 4.14 8.66 0.11
N TYR A 55 3.29 7.69 -0.22
CA TYR A 55 3.62 6.27 -0.29
C TYR A 55 3.15 5.68 -1.63
N CYS A 56 3.89 4.71 -2.15
CA CYS A 56 3.35 3.81 -3.16
C CYS A 56 2.28 2.91 -2.53
N LYS A 57 1.46 2.28 -3.36
CA LYS A 57 0.42 1.34 -2.90
C LYS A 57 1.00 0.28 -1.96
N GLU A 58 2.06 -0.38 -2.38
CA GLU A 58 2.67 -1.50 -1.65
C GLU A 58 3.18 -1.08 -0.27
N ASP A 59 3.99 -0.02 -0.18
CA ASP A 59 4.56 0.43 1.10
C ASP A 59 3.49 1.01 2.04
N TYR A 60 2.45 1.66 1.48
CA TYR A 60 1.32 2.13 2.27
C TYR A 60 0.60 0.95 2.93
N TYR A 61 0.24 -0.08 2.17
CA TYR A 61 -0.42 -1.26 2.74
C TYR A 61 0.52 -2.04 3.65
N ARG A 62 1.80 -2.21 3.31
CA ARG A 62 2.76 -2.90 4.18
C ARG A 62 2.87 -2.26 5.57
N ARG A 63 2.84 -0.93 5.64
CA ARG A 63 2.95 -0.17 6.90
C ARG A 63 1.61 0.00 7.62
N PHE A 64 0.54 0.22 6.87
CA PHE A 64 -0.74 0.68 7.41
C PHE A 64 -1.91 -0.26 7.13
N SER A 65 -1.67 -1.48 6.63
CA SER A 65 -2.72 -2.50 6.46
C SER A 65 -3.44 -2.72 7.78
N VAL A 66 -4.77 -2.56 7.76
CA VAL A 66 -5.62 -2.81 8.92
C VAL A 66 -5.70 -4.30 9.24
N GLN A 67 -5.55 -5.16 8.22
CA GLN A 67 -5.66 -6.61 8.36
C GLN A 67 -4.32 -7.28 8.05
N ARG A 68 -3.83 -8.09 9.00
CA ARG A 68 -2.59 -8.88 8.88
C ARG A 68 -2.92 -10.36 8.92
N CYS A 69 -2.26 -11.13 8.07
CA CYS A 69 -2.40 -12.58 8.06
C CYS A 69 -1.97 -13.16 9.41
N ALA A 70 -2.83 -13.92 10.07
CA ALA A 70 -2.56 -14.49 11.39
C ALA A 70 -1.47 -15.57 11.38
N ARG A 71 -1.03 -16.04 10.21
CA ARG A 71 0.09 -17.00 10.07
C ARG A 71 1.42 -16.36 9.70
N CYS A 72 1.48 -15.60 8.61
CA CYS A 72 2.76 -15.03 8.15
C CYS A 72 3.00 -13.61 8.69
N HIS A 73 2.00 -13.03 9.36
CA HIS A 73 2.04 -11.69 9.93
C HIS A 73 2.27 -10.56 8.93
N LEU A 74 2.24 -10.83 7.62
CA LEU A 74 2.29 -9.80 6.59
C LEU A 74 0.91 -9.13 6.42
N GLY A 75 0.91 -7.90 5.95
CA GLY A 75 -0.31 -7.16 5.63
C GLY A 75 -1.05 -7.82 4.46
N ILE A 76 -2.38 -7.85 4.55
CA ILE A 76 -3.25 -8.32 3.48
C ILE A 76 -3.72 -7.12 2.67
N SER A 77 -3.57 -7.15 1.35
CA SER A 77 -4.07 -6.11 0.46
C SER A 77 -5.60 -6.10 0.44
N ALA A 78 -6.23 -4.92 0.29
CA ALA A 78 -7.68 -4.80 0.16
C ALA A 78 -8.25 -5.56 -1.06
N SER A 79 -7.42 -5.86 -2.06
CA SER A 79 -7.81 -6.62 -3.26
C SER A 79 -7.52 -8.12 -3.18
N GLU A 80 -6.88 -8.60 -2.13
CA GLU A 80 -6.55 -10.02 -1.97
C GLU A 80 -7.74 -10.83 -1.45
N MET A 81 -7.93 -12.03 -2.01
CA MET A 81 -8.84 -13.00 -1.42
C MET A 81 -8.24 -13.60 -0.15
N VAL A 82 -9.08 -13.78 0.87
CA VAL A 82 -8.67 -14.24 2.19
C VAL A 82 -9.54 -15.36 2.70
N MET A 83 -8.97 -16.18 3.58
CA MET A 83 -9.73 -17.05 4.46
C MET A 83 -10.00 -16.34 5.78
N ARG A 84 -11.23 -16.48 6.29
CA ARG A 84 -11.65 -15.99 7.60
C ARG A 84 -11.97 -17.17 8.49
N ALA A 85 -11.42 -17.19 9.69
CA ALA A 85 -11.72 -18.20 10.69
C ALA A 85 -11.80 -17.53 12.07
N ARG A 86 -13.01 -17.51 12.65
CA ARG A 86 -13.35 -16.62 13.79
C ARG A 86 -12.97 -15.17 13.46
N ASP A 87 -12.23 -14.50 14.36
CA ASP A 87 -11.77 -13.12 14.20
C ASP A 87 -10.44 -13.00 13.42
N LEU A 88 -9.87 -14.12 12.97
CA LEU A 88 -8.59 -14.16 12.28
C LEU A 88 -8.75 -14.19 10.75
N VAL A 89 -7.81 -13.56 10.07
CA VAL A 89 -7.72 -13.49 8.61
C VAL A 89 -6.41 -14.10 8.14
N TYR A 90 -6.45 -14.77 6.99
CA TYR A 90 -5.30 -15.46 6.41
C TYR A 90 -5.25 -15.25 4.91
N HIS A 91 -4.06 -15.14 4.33
CA HIS A 91 -3.89 -15.40 2.90
C HIS A 91 -4.37 -16.82 2.58
N LEU A 92 -4.89 -17.05 1.37
CA LEU A 92 -5.32 -18.39 0.94
C LEU A 92 -4.22 -19.44 1.16
N ASN A 93 -2.99 -19.15 0.71
CA ASN A 93 -1.83 -20.04 0.85
C ASN A 93 -1.34 -20.18 2.30
N CYS A 94 -1.77 -19.29 3.20
CA CYS A 94 -1.45 -19.36 4.62
C CYS A 94 -2.49 -20.14 5.41
N PHE A 95 -3.68 -20.40 4.86
CA PHE A 95 -4.73 -21.15 5.54
C PHE A 95 -4.50 -22.66 5.38
N THR A 96 -3.52 -23.17 6.13
CA THR A 96 -3.12 -24.59 6.08
C THR A 96 -2.92 -25.15 7.48
N CYS A 97 -3.12 -26.46 7.64
CA CYS A 97 -2.97 -27.14 8.92
C CYS A 97 -1.53 -26.97 9.47
N THR A 98 -1.38 -26.54 10.73
CA THR A 98 -0.06 -26.33 11.34
C THR A 98 0.72 -27.62 11.56
N THR A 99 0.06 -28.78 11.54
CA THR A 99 0.69 -30.09 11.75
C THR A 99 1.14 -30.73 10.44
N CYS A 100 0.29 -30.74 9.42
CA CYS A 100 0.56 -31.44 8.15
C CYS A 100 0.77 -30.51 6.95
N ASN A 101 0.67 -29.19 7.14
CA ASN A 101 0.77 -28.16 6.10
C ASN A 101 -0.24 -28.23 4.95
N LYS A 102 -1.20 -29.17 4.97
CA LYS A 102 -2.27 -29.28 3.97
C LYS A 102 -3.11 -28.01 3.93
N MET A 103 -3.26 -27.43 2.74
CA MET A 103 -4.15 -26.28 2.51
C MET A 103 -5.60 -26.68 2.78
N LEU A 104 -6.32 -25.82 3.51
CA LEU A 104 -7.71 -26.02 3.87
C LEU A 104 -8.58 -25.14 2.94
N THR A 105 -9.61 -25.72 2.34
CA THR A 105 -10.52 -25.00 1.43
C THR A 105 -11.96 -25.02 1.95
N THR A 106 -12.85 -24.32 1.25
CA THR A 106 -14.28 -24.30 1.57
C THR A 106 -14.84 -25.72 1.61
N GLY A 107 -15.40 -26.11 2.76
CA GLY A 107 -15.97 -27.43 2.99
C GLY A 107 -15.09 -28.38 3.81
N ASP A 108 -13.80 -28.05 4.03
CA ASP A 108 -12.95 -28.83 4.93
C ASP A 108 -13.35 -28.63 6.39
N HIS A 109 -13.35 -29.73 7.17
CA HIS A 109 -13.47 -29.67 8.62
C HIS A 109 -12.10 -29.49 9.27
N PHE A 110 -12.02 -28.54 10.20
CA PHE A 110 -10.79 -28.27 10.96
C PHE A 110 -11.12 -27.75 12.36
N GLY A 111 -10.19 -27.91 13.30
CA GLY A 111 -10.27 -27.33 14.64
C GLY A 111 -9.35 -26.12 14.79
N MET A 112 -9.76 -25.14 15.59
CA MET A 112 -8.91 -24.02 16.02
C MET A 112 -8.67 -24.13 17.52
N LYS A 113 -7.41 -24.05 17.93
CA LYS A 113 -7.05 -23.83 19.35
C LYS A 113 -7.36 -22.40 19.75
#